data_AF-X1LBY3-F1
#
_entry.id   AF-X1LBY3-F1
#
_cell.length_a   1.000
_cell.length_b   1.000
_cell.length_c   1.000
_cell.angle_alpha   90.00
_cell.angle_beta   90.00
_cell.angle_gamma   90.00
#
_symmetry.space_group_name_H-M   'P 1'
#
loop_
_entity.id
_entity.type
_entity.pdbx_description
1 polymer ?
#
loop_
_entity_poly.entity_id
_entity_poly.type
_entity_poly.pdbx_seq_one_letter_code
_entity_poly.pdbx_strand_id
1 'polypeptide(L)'
;AKNPMTLLNMHLNEPLPELSKLAPDAPKELIQLTEKLLEKVPADRTRDVRQLRTGLRQAAAEVEWTGPPLPPLESLGDTPEIEPDFAFDAA
;
A
#
# COMPACT_ATOMS: atom_id res chain seq x y z
N ALA A 1 20.40 -21.20 -1.41
CA ALA A 1 19.09 -20.55 -1.60
C ALA A 1 18.24 -20.80 -0.35
N LYS A 2 17.46 -19.82 0.14
CA LYS A 2 16.51 -20.08 1.24
C LYS A 2 15.46 -21.08 0.76
N ASN A 3 15.07 -22.03 1.61
CA ASN A 3 13.99 -22.97 1.31
C ASN A 3 12.69 -22.17 1.05
N PRO A 4 11.94 -22.43 -0.05
CA PRO A 4 10.69 -21.74 -0.35
C PRO A 4 9.68 -21.74 0.82
N MET A 5 9.63 -22.82 1.59
CA MET A 5 8.77 -22.93 2.78
C MET A 5 9.18 -21.95 3.88
N THR A 6 10.49 -21.68 4.03
CA THR A 6 10.99 -20.69 4.97
C THR A 6 10.57 -19.28 4.58
N LEU A 7 10.57 -18.94 3.28
CA LEU A 7 10.11 -17.65 2.80
C LEU A 7 8.59 -17.47 2.98
N LEU A 8 7.80 -18.51 2.70
CA LEU A 8 6.36 -18.48 2.94
C LEU A 8 6.06 -18.25 4.43
N ASN A 9 6.76 -18.97 5.32
CA ASN A 9 6.60 -18.79 6.76
C ASN A 9 6.92 -17.35 7.20
N MET A 10 7.98 -16.75 6.67
CA MET A 10 8.33 -15.35 6.91
C MET A 10 7.20 -14.40 6.48
N HIS A 11 6.66 -14.55 5.27
CA HIS A 11 5.58 -13.67 4.78
C HIS A 11 4.26 -13.83 5.53
N LEU A 12 3.97 -15.02 6.08
CA LEU A 12 2.73 -15.28 6.79
C LEU A 12 2.80 -14.86 8.27
N ASN A 13 3.93 -15.12 8.93
CA ASN A 13 4.00 -15.10 10.39
C ASN A 13 4.96 -14.07 10.97
N GLU A 14 5.98 -13.65 10.22
CA GLU A 14 6.89 -12.62 10.73
C GLU A 14 6.22 -11.24 10.65
N PRO A 15 6.36 -10.42 11.70
CA PRO A 15 5.84 -9.07 11.70
C PRO A 15 6.52 -8.24 10.60
N LEU A 16 5.82 -7.19 10.15
CA LEU A 16 6.43 -6.22 9.25
C LEU A 16 7.64 -5.57 9.96
N PRO A 17 8.79 -5.38 9.27
CA PRO A 17 9.87 -4.58 9.82
C PRO A 17 9.39 -3.14 10.06
N GLU A 18 9.91 -2.51 11.11
CA GLU A 18 9.58 -1.12 11.44
C GLU A 18 10.03 -0.18 10.32
N LEU A 19 9.07 0.40 9.58
CA LEU A 19 9.38 1.19 8.39
C LEU A 19 10.05 2.52 8.74
N SER A 20 9.77 3.08 9.93
CA SER A 20 10.41 4.29 10.44
C SER A 20 11.93 4.16 10.62
N LYS A 21 12.43 2.94 10.85
CA LYS A 21 13.88 2.67 10.90
C LYS A 21 14.50 2.53 9.51
N LEU A 22 13.71 2.04 8.54
CA LEU A 22 14.16 1.81 7.16
C LEU A 22 14.11 3.08 6.31
N ALA A 23 13.11 3.92 6.53
CA ALA A 23 12.86 5.16 5.80
C ALA A 23 12.58 6.31 6.80
N PRO A 24 13.60 6.78 7.53
CA PRO A 24 13.42 7.79 8.58
C PRO A 24 13.00 9.15 8.05
N ASP A 25 13.32 9.46 6.79
CA ASP A 25 12.99 10.73 6.14
C ASP A 25 11.57 10.76 5.56
N ALA A 26 10.85 9.63 5.61
CA ALA A 26 9.49 9.56 5.09
C ALA A 26 8.49 10.23 6.08
N PRO A 27 7.45 10.92 5.57
CA PRO A 27 6.37 11.46 6.40
C PRO A 27 5.71 10.36 7.23
N LYS A 28 5.38 10.71 8.47
CA LYS A 28 4.95 9.73 9.48
C LYS A 28 3.60 9.12 9.11
N GLU A 29 2.70 9.91 8.53
CA GLU A 29 1.38 9.45 8.16
C GLU A 29 1.46 8.49 6.95
N LEU A 30 2.48 8.64 6.09
CA LEU A 30 2.74 7.69 5.00
C LEU A 30 3.25 6.35 5.54
N ILE A 31 4.14 6.39 6.53
CA ILE A 31 4.62 5.18 7.21
C ILE A 31 3.43 4.43 7.82
N GLN A 32 2.62 5.12 8.63
CA GLN A 32 1.47 4.51 9.30
C GLN A 32 0.45 3.94 8.31
N LEU A 33 0.16 4.67 7.23
CA LEU A 33 -0.75 4.20 6.18
C LEU A 33 -0.20 2.94 5.50
N THR A 34 1.10 2.91 5.22
CA THR A 34 1.77 1.77 4.56
C THR A 34 1.78 0.54 5.47
N GLU A 35 2.11 0.70 6.75
CA GLU A 35 2.05 -0.37 7.74
C GLU A 35 0.62 -0.95 7.84
N LYS A 36 -0.40 -0.07 7.84
CA LYS A 36 -1.81 -0.48 7.87
C LYS A 36 -2.22 -1.28 6.63
N LEU A 37 -1.72 -0.92 5.45
CA LEU A 37 -2.00 -1.66 4.21
C LEU A 37 -1.33 -3.03 4.18
N LEU A 38 -0.20 -3.18 4.87
CA LEU A 38 0.60 -4.40 4.90
C LEU A 38 0.23 -5.36 6.05
N GLU A 39 -0.77 -5.02 6.84
CA GLU A 39 -1.30 -5.88 7.91
C GLU A 39 -1.62 -7.29 7.41
N LYS A 40 -1.29 -8.32 8.21
CA LYS A 40 -1.53 -9.71 7.80
C LYS A 40 -3.01 -10.04 7.82
N VAL A 41 -3.73 -9.52 8.81
CA VAL A 41 -5.17 -9.72 8.97
C VAL A 41 -5.92 -8.73 8.07
N PRO A 42 -6.71 -9.21 7.08
CA PRO A 42 -7.40 -8.31 6.15
C PRO A 42 -8.37 -7.34 6.82
N ALA A 43 -8.98 -7.74 7.93
CA ALA A 43 -9.91 -6.91 8.70
C ALA A 43 -9.25 -5.66 9.29
N ASP A 44 -7.93 -5.70 9.49
CA ASP A 44 -7.11 -4.61 10.03
C ASP A 44 -6.57 -3.70 8.94
N ARG A 45 -6.73 -4.02 7.65
CA ARG A 45 -6.29 -3.14 6.55
C ARG A 45 -7.28 -2.00 6.31
N THR A 46 -6.82 -0.99 5.60
CA THR A 46 -7.69 0.03 4.99
C THR A 46 -8.71 -0.64 4.08
N ARG A 47 -10.00 -0.52 4.41
CA ARG A 47 -11.07 -1.31 3.76
C ARG A 47 -11.57 -0.71 2.45
N ASP A 48 -11.39 0.58 2.25
CA ASP A 48 -11.94 1.27 1.09
C ASP A 48 -10.98 2.32 0.50
N VAL A 49 -11.19 2.60 -0.79
CA VAL A 49 -10.38 3.53 -1.58
C VAL A 49 -10.52 4.97 -1.07
N ARG A 50 -11.64 5.34 -0.45
CA ARG A 50 -11.83 6.69 0.10
C ARG A 50 -10.93 6.92 1.31
N GLN A 51 -10.81 5.95 2.20
CA GLN A 51 -9.90 5.97 3.34
C GLN A 51 -8.44 6.03 2.87
N LEU A 52 -8.08 5.22 1.87
CA LEU A 52 -6.75 5.26 1.25
C LEU A 52 -6.44 6.65 0.68
N ARG A 53 -7.36 7.21 -0.11
CA ARG A 53 -7.23 8.55 -0.70
C ARG A 53 -7.09 9.64 0.36
N THR A 54 -7.86 9.56 1.45
CA THR A 54 -7.76 10.51 2.56
C THR A 54 -6.40 10.41 3.25
N GLY A 55 -5.93 9.19 3.56
CA GLY A 55 -4.62 8.98 4.18
C GLY A 55 -3.47 9.50 3.31
N LEU A 56 -3.51 9.25 1.99
CA LEU A 56 -2.51 9.77 1.07
C LEU A 56 -2.50 11.31 1.02
N ARG A 57 -3.66 11.96 1.09
CA ARG A 57 -3.75 13.43 1.15
C ARG A 57 -3.20 13.99 2.46
N GLN A 58 -3.41 13.30 3.57
CA GLN A 58 -2.84 13.68 4.87
C GLN A 58 -1.31 13.58 4.84
N ALA A 59 -0.78 12.45 4.38
CA ALA A 59 0.66 12.25 4.22
C ALA A 59 1.30 13.26 3.26
N ALA A 60 0.61 13.61 2.17
CA ALA A 60 1.09 14.64 1.25
C ALA A 60 1.11 16.05 1.87
N ALA A 61 0.32 16.32 2.91
CA ALA A 61 0.32 17.61 3.58
C ALA A 61 1.56 17.83 4.48
N GLU A 62 2.24 16.75 4.89
CA GLU A 62 3.52 16.83 5.62
C GLU A 62 4.72 17.11 4.71
N VAL A 63 4.56 16.89 3.40
CA VAL A 63 5.65 17.00 2.44
C VAL A 63 5.44 18.22 1.57
N GLU A 64 6.37 19.16 1.65
CA GLU A 64 6.49 20.19 0.64
C GLU A 64 7.22 19.60 -0.57
N TRP A 65 6.52 19.53 -1.70
CA TRP A 65 7.13 19.09 -2.95
C TRP A 65 8.08 20.16 -3.48
N THR A 66 9.39 19.91 -3.36
CA THR A 66 10.43 20.82 -3.85
C THR A 66 10.95 20.45 -5.26
N GLY A 67 10.32 19.47 -5.92
CA GLY A 67 10.71 18.98 -7.23
C GLY A 67 10.09 19.76 -8.40
N PRO A 68 10.36 19.35 -9.64
CA PRO A 68 9.67 19.91 -10.82
C PRO A 68 8.15 19.67 -10.70
N PRO A 69 7.29 20.54 -11.25
CA PRO A 69 5.85 20.39 -11.16
C PRO A 69 5.43 18.98 -11.61
N LEU A 70 4.64 18.31 -10.76
CA LEU A 70 4.16 16.97 -11.06
C LEU A 70 3.34 17.00 -12.36
N PRO A 71 3.45 15.96 -13.21
CA PRO A 71 2.57 15.86 -14.36
C PRO A 71 1.11 15.86 -13.91
N PRO A 72 0.18 16.38 -14.73
CA PRO A 72 -1.24 16.26 -14.45
C PRO A 72 -1.60 14.79 -14.20
N LEU A 73 -2.42 14.52 -13.19
CA LEU A 73 -2.97 13.19 -13.01
C LEU A 73 -3.83 12.87 -14.22
N GLU A 74 -3.40 11.92 -15.04
CA GLU A 74 -4.24 11.36 -16.09
C GLU A 74 -5.46 10.74 -15.43
N SER A 75 -6.63 10.95 -16.03
CA SER A 75 -7.80 10.17 -15.63
C SER A 75 -7.44 8.72 -15.86
N LEU A 76 -7.42 7.92 -14.78
CA LEU A 76 -7.67 6.49 -14.91
C LEU A 76 -8.96 6.41 -15.74
N GLY A 77 -8.90 5.80 -16.93
CA GLY A 77 -10.05 5.69 -17.81
C GLY A 77 -11.19 4.91 -17.13
N ASP A 78 -12.21 4.54 -17.91
CA ASP A 78 -13.20 3.59 -17.41
C ASP A 78 -12.49 2.35 -16.86
N THR A 79 -12.97 1.87 -15.70
CA THR A 79 -12.48 0.67 -15.03
C THR A 79 -12.23 -0.40 -16.10
N PRO A 80 -11.02 -0.97 -16.22
CA PRO A 80 -10.80 -2.00 -17.21
C PRO A 80 -11.87 -3.08 -16.99
N GLU A 81 -12.63 -3.41 -18.04
CA GLU A 81 -13.49 -4.58 -18.01
C GLU A 81 -12.59 -5.75 -17.66
N ILE A 82 -12.73 -6.27 -16.44
CA ILE A 82 -12.00 -7.46 -16.02
C ILE A 82 -12.53 -8.56 -16.93
N GLU A 83 -11.71 -9.01 -17.88
CA GLU A 83 -12.07 -10.15 -18.72
C GLU A 83 -12.50 -11.30 -17.80
N PRO A 84 -13.61 -12.00 -18.12
CA PRO A 84 -14.20 -12.99 -17.23
C PRO A 84 -13.21 -14.08 -16.79
N ASP A 85 -12.17 -14.35 -17.58
CA ASP A 85 -11.11 -15.32 -17.26
C ASP A 85 -10.18 -14.87 -16.11
N PHE A 86 -10.16 -13.58 -15.76
CA PHE A 86 -9.45 -13.00 -14.59
C PHE A 86 -10.36 -12.78 -13.38
N ALA A 87 -11.66 -13.05 -13.50
CA ALA A 87 -12.52 -13.12 -12.32
C ALA A 87 -12.06 -14.33 -11.51
N PHE A 88 -11.45 -14.09 -10.35
CA PHE A 88 -11.24 -15.17 -9.38
C PHE A 88 -12.61 -15.78 -9.09
N ASP A 89 -12.83 -17.00 -9.57
CA ASP A 89 -14.02 -17.78 -9.24
C ASP A 89 -14.13 -17.80 -7.71
N ALA A 90 -15.13 -17.09 -7.20
CA ALA A 90 -15.48 -17.12 -5.79
C ALA A 90 -16.09 -18.49 -5.49
N ALA A 91 -15.23 -19.45 -5.15
CA ALA A 91 -15.60 -20.73 -4.57
C ALA A 91 -16.02 -20.58 -3.11
#